data_AF-A0A6J7CP03-F1
#
_entry.id   AF-A0A6J7CP03-F1
#
_cell.length_a   1.000
_cell.length_b   1.000
_cell.length_c   1.000
_cell.angle_alpha   90.00
_cell.angle_beta   90.00
_cell.angle_gamma   90.00
#
_symmetry.space_group_name_H-M   'P 1'
#
loop_
_entity.id
_entity.type
_entity.pdbx_description
1 polymer ?
#
loop_
_entity_poly.entity_id
_entity_poly.type
_entity_poly.pdbx_seq_one_letter_code
_entity_poly.pdbx_strand_id
1 'polypeptide(L)' 'MNQTLAILMSLVVVYGLVILIGKRFKKPSKYERTPRTLNSWNALDKGIDPSDEKLP' A
#
# COMPACT_ATOMS: atom_id res chain seq x y z
N MET A 1 35.51 1.36 22.73
CA MET A 1 35.27 1.50 21.28
C MET A 1 34.58 0.28 20.67
N ASN A 2 34.90 -0.94 21.09
CA ASN A 2 34.27 -2.15 20.54
C ASN A 2 32.80 -2.34 20.98
N GLN A 3 32.47 -1.93 22.22
CA GLN A 3 31.10 -2.02 22.74
C GLN A 3 30.14 -1.06 22.03
N THR A 4 30.55 0.18 21.77
CA THR A 4 29.75 1.15 21.02
C THR A 4 29.50 0.69 19.59
N LEU A 5 30.49 0.06 18.95
CA LEU A 5 30.33 -0.54 17.62
C LEU A 5 29.36 -1.73 17.64
N ALA A 6 29.44 -2.59 18.65
CA ALA A 6 28.54 -3.73 18.81
C ALA A 6 27.09 -3.30 19.05
N ILE A 7 26.88 -2.25 19.85
CA ILE A 7 25.56 -1.66 20.12
C ILE A 7 24.99 -1.02 18.84
N LEU A 8 25.82 -0.34 18.06
CA LEU A 8 25.39 0.26 16.79
C LEU A 8 24.95 -0.83 15.79
N MET A 9 25.72 -1.91 15.68
CA MET A 9 25.40 -3.04 14.81
C MET A 9 24.11 -3.75 15.22
N SER A 10 23.89 -3.95 16.53
CA SER A 10 22.65 -4.60 17.00
C SER A 10 21.41 -3.74 16.70
N LEU A 11 21.51 -2.42 16.85
CA LEU A 11 20.44 -1.49 16.48
C LEU A 11 20.10 -1.57 14.99
N VAL A 12 21.11 -1.57 14.12
CA VAL A 12 20.91 -1.66 12.66
C VAL A 12 20.21 -2.97 12.28
N VAL A 13 20.62 -4.10 12.87
CA VAL A 13 20.03 -5.41 12.59
C VAL A 13 18.57 -5.48 13.05
N VAL A 14 18.27 -5.02 14.27
CA VAL A 14 16.91 -5.00 14.81
C VAL A 14 16.00 -4.10 13.97
N TYR A 15 16.47 -2.90 13.63
CA TYR A 15 15.69 -1.97 12.83
C TYR A 15 15.46 -2.47 11.40
N GLY A 16 16.48 -3.10 10.81
CA GLY A 16 16.38 -3.76 9.50
C GLY A 16 15.32 -4.86 9.48
N LEU A 17 15.28 -5.70 10.52
CA LEU A 17 14.26 -6.74 10.69
C LEU A 17 12.86 -6.14 10.79
N VAL A 18 12.68 -5.10 11.61
CA VAL A 18 11.39 -4.42 11.79
C VAL A 18 10.88 -3.85 10.47
N ILE A 19 11.73 -3.19 9.68
CA ILE A 19 11.34 -2.64 8.37
C ILE A 19 10.98 -3.75 7.38
N LEU A 20 11.76 -4.83 7.34
CA LEU A 20 11.55 -5.94 6.40
C LEU A 20 10.20 -6.64 6.66
N ILE A 21 9.92 -6.89 7.94
CA ILE A 21 8.63 -7.40 8.42
C ILE A 21 7.52 -6.39 8.07
N GLY A 22 7.66 -5.12 8.43
CA GLY A 22 6.65 -4.08 8.16
C GLY A 22 6.32 -3.91 6.68
N LYS A 23 7.33 -3.97 5.78
CA LYS A 23 7.13 -3.93 4.33
C LYS A 23 6.38 -5.15 3.81
N ARG A 24 6.68 -6.35 4.31
CA ARG A 24 6.00 -7.60 3.92
C ARG A 24 4.55 -7.65 4.38
N PHE A 25 4.22 -6.99 5.48
CA PHE A 25 2.86 -6.91 6.03
C PHE A 25 2.02 -5.74 5.53
N LYS A 26 2.48 -5.00 4.51
CA LYS A 26 1.59 -4.11 3.75
C LYS A 26 0.61 -4.99 2.97
N LYS A 27 -0.43 -5.46 3.67
CA LYS A 27 -1.49 -6.30 3.10
C LYS A 27 -1.96 -5.59 1.84
N PRO A 28 -2.14 -6.32 0.71
CA PRO A 28 -2.96 -5.75 -0.35
C PRO A 28 -4.26 -5.38 0.32
N SER A 29 -4.74 -4.20 0.00
CA SER A 29 -6.02 -3.67 0.43
C SER A 29 -7.15 -4.54 -0.12
N LYS A 30 -7.24 -5.78 0.36
CA LYS A 30 -8.29 -6.74 0.05
C LYS A 30 -9.67 -6.21 0.51
N TYR A 31 -9.66 -5.06 1.20
CA TYR A 31 -10.78 -4.23 1.61
C TYR A 31 -10.73 -2.78 1.10
N GLU A 32 -9.78 -2.36 0.25
CA GLU A 32 -10.03 -1.21 -0.64
C GLU A 32 -11.11 -1.69 -1.61
N ARG A 33 -12.37 -1.54 -1.20
CA ARG A 33 -13.55 -1.75 -2.05
C ARG A 33 -13.68 -0.66 -3.11
N THR A 34 -12.59 0.00 -3.47
CA THR A 34 -12.49 0.83 -4.66
C THR A 34 -11.96 -0.06 -5.77
N PRO A 35 -12.85 -0.60 -6.62
CA PRO A 35 -12.40 -1.41 -7.75
C PRO A 35 -11.47 -0.58 -8.62
N ARG A 36 -10.36 -1.18 -9.07
CA ARG A 36 -9.37 -0.50 -9.92
C ARG A 36 -9.95 -0.02 -11.25
N THR A 37 -11.00 -0.70 -11.70
CA THR A 37 -11.84 -0.34 -12.83
C THR A 37 -13.20 0.04 -12.31
N LEU A 38 -13.67 1.23 -12.70
CA LEU A 38 -15.06 1.60 -12.46
C LEU A 38 -15.98 0.67 -13.24
N ASN A 39 -16.94 0.03 -12.57
CA ASN A 39 -18.08 -0.56 -13.26
C ASN A 39 -19.15 0.53 -13.45
N SER A 40 -20.09 0.30 -14.37
CA SER A 40 -21.18 1.24 -14.67
C SER A 40 -21.99 1.63 -13.43
N TRP A 41 -22.19 0.69 -12.50
CA TRP A 41 -22.95 0.93 -11.26
C TRP A 41 -22.23 1.87 -10.28
N ASN A 42 -20.92 1.72 -10.11
CA ASN A 42 -20.09 2.55 -9.22
C ASN A 42 -19.70 3.89 -9.88
N ALA A 43 -19.92 4.04 -11.19
CA ALA A 43 -19.69 5.28 -11.92
C ALA A 43 -20.68 6.36 -11.53
N LEU A 44 -21.93 5.96 -11.32
CA LEU A 44 -22.99 6.85 -10.84
C LEU A 44 -22.67 7.44 -9.46
N ASP A 45 -22.17 6.63 -8.53
CA ASP A 45 -21.75 7.09 -7.20
C ASP A 45 -20.57 8.08 -7.25
N LYS A 46 -19.79 8.05 -8.35
CA LYS A 46 -18.70 9.00 -8.61
C LYS A 46 -19.10 10.18 -9.49
N GLY A 47 -20.38 10.30 -9.86
CA GLY A 47 -20.88 11.36 -10.72
C GLY A 47 -20.41 11.26 -12.18
N ILE A 48 -19.99 10.07 -12.61
CA ILE A 48 -19.66 9.78 -14.02
C ILE A 48 -20.97 9.35 -14.69
N ASP A 49 -21.48 10.20 -15.59
CA ASP A 49 -22.66 9.88 -16.39
C ASP A 49 -22.25 8.94 -17.54
N PRO A 50 -22.77 7.70 -17.60
CA PRO A 50 -22.50 6.79 -18.71
C PRO A 50 -23.02 7.29 -20.07
N SER A 51 -23.78 8.39 -20.09
CA SER A 51 -24.25 9.07 -21.31
C SER A 51 -23.21 10.01 -21.93
N ASP A 52 -22.17 10.40 -21.18
CA ASP A 52 -21.12 11.32 -21.64
C ASP A 52 -19.96 10.60 -22.35
N GLU A 53 -19.82 9.28 -22.20
CA GLU A 53 -18.79 8.52 -22.92
C GLU A 53 -19.26 8.16 -24.34
N LYS A 54 -18.81 8.98 -25.30
CA LYS A 54 -18.56 8.52 -26.68
C LYS A 54 -17.52 7.40 -26.63
N LEU A 55 -17.98 6.16 -26.54
CA LEU A 55 -17.18 4.98 -26.83
C LEU A 55 -16.60 5.12 -28.26
N PRO A 56 -15.27 4.98 -28.46
CA PRO A 56 -14.72 4.78 -29.80
C PRO A 56 -15.14 3.43 -30.39
#